data_AF-A0A920DUV6-F1
#
_entry.id   AF-A0A920DUV6-F1
#
_cell.length_a   1.000
_cell.length_b   1.000
_cell.length_c   1.000
_cell.angle_alpha   90.00
_cell.angle_beta   90.00
_cell.angle_gamma   90.00
#
_symmetry.space_group_name_H-M   'P 1'
#
loop_
_entity.id
_entity.type
_entity.pdbx_description
1 polymer ?
#
loop_
_entity_poly.entity_id
_entity_poly.type
_entity_poly.pdbx_seq_one_letter_code
_entity_poly.pdbx_strand_id
1 'polypeptide(L)'
;MKKNIIKLLFVLFLVSCSAPKKDMQVEVFVKDLKKGILYLERLQDSILVAVDSVQITKEKPIVLEADLNHPELFYVLLDRNKADDFDNRIPFFGEAGNISIQTTLDGYVTKAEVVGSPTQDIFNSYNKVISQFNNEELDLLAAYLQAQISQNNDSLALLEKQSANLAKRKILFTANFAVNNNKSVIAPYLALYNLTSGSKTLLDTIAASMSDDVRNSSYGKQLRDYLADPEK
;
A
#
# COMPACT_ATOMS: atom_id res chain seq x y z
N MET A 1 -56.07 -39.88 -41.45
CA MET A 1 -54.68 -39.42 -41.69
C MET A 1 -54.34 -38.33 -40.68
N LYS A 2 -53.05 -38.13 -40.40
CA LYS A 2 -52.42 -37.79 -39.11
C LYS A 2 -52.79 -36.41 -38.50
N LYS A 3 -52.91 -36.40 -37.16
CA LYS A 3 -52.99 -35.23 -36.26
C LYS A 3 -51.63 -34.52 -36.21
N ASN A 4 -51.58 -33.21 -36.45
CA ASN A 4 -50.39 -32.40 -36.20
C ASN A 4 -50.67 -31.41 -35.06
N ILE A 5 -50.27 -31.80 -33.85
CA ILE A 5 -50.20 -30.93 -32.67
C ILE A 5 -48.80 -30.30 -32.69
N ILE A 6 -48.72 -29.01 -33.02
CA ILE A 6 -47.49 -28.22 -32.90
C ILE A 6 -47.41 -27.77 -31.44
N LYS A 7 -46.52 -28.40 -30.65
CA LYS A 7 -46.16 -27.92 -29.32
C LYS A 7 -45.03 -26.90 -29.47
N LEU A 8 -45.34 -25.63 -29.22
CA LEU A 8 -44.35 -24.56 -29.09
C LEU A 8 -43.71 -24.69 -27.71
N LEU A 9 -42.48 -25.20 -27.66
CA LEU A 9 -41.67 -25.30 -26.45
C LEU A 9 -41.00 -23.94 -26.21
N PHE A 10 -41.59 -23.13 -25.35
CA PHE A 10 -41.01 -21.86 -24.93
C PHE A 10 -39.96 -22.13 -23.84
N VAL A 11 -38.70 -22.23 -24.23
CA VAL A 11 -37.57 -22.36 -23.30
C VAL A 11 -37.24 -20.96 -22.77
N LEU A 12 -37.68 -20.64 -21.55
CA LEU A 12 -37.16 -19.49 -20.81
C LEU A 12 -35.72 -19.82 -20.38
N PHE A 13 -34.73 -19.23 -21.05
CA PHE A 13 -33.40 -19.09 -20.48
C PHE A 13 -33.45 -18.05 -19.36
N LEU A 14 -33.57 -18.50 -18.12
CA LEU A 14 -33.24 -17.68 -16.95
C LEU A 14 -31.72 -17.55 -16.88
N VAL A 15 -31.17 -16.57 -17.60
CA VAL A 15 -29.78 -16.16 -17.41
C VAL A 15 -29.74 -15.43 -16.06
N SER A 16 -29.41 -16.15 -15.00
CA SER A 16 -29.05 -15.56 -13.71
C SER A 16 -27.76 -14.76 -13.93
N CYS A 17 -27.89 -13.47 -14.20
CA CYS A 17 -26.79 -12.53 -14.22
C CYS A 17 -26.37 -12.30 -12.76
N SER A 18 -25.56 -13.19 -12.20
CA SER A 18 -24.74 -12.81 -11.04
C SER A 18 -23.77 -11.74 -11.55
N ALA A 19 -23.78 -10.56 -10.93
CA ALA A 19 -22.75 -9.57 -11.23
C ALA A 19 -21.38 -10.25 -11.11
N PRO A 20 -20.47 -10.03 -12.09
CA PRO A 20 -19.14 -10.60 -11.99
C PRO A 20 -18.49 -10.14 -10.68
N LYS A 21 -17.90 -11.08 -9.94
CA LYS A 21 -17.10 -10.74 -8.75
C LYS A 21 -15.98 -9.81 -9.19
N LYS A 22 -15.80 -8.72 -8.45
CA LYS A 22 -14.64 -7.84 -8.66
C LYS A 22 -13.34 -8.58 -8.35
N ASP A 23 -12.26 -8.08 -8.94
CA ASP A 23 -10.94 -8.72 -8.92
C ASP A 23 -10.36 -8.87 -7.51
N MET A 24 -10.57 -7.88 -6.62
CA MET A 24 -10.09 -7.90 -5.24
C MET A 24 -11.26 -7.97 -4.25
N GLN A 25 -11.14 -8.87 -3.26
CA GLN A 25 -12.02 -8.96 -2.10
C GLN A 25 -11.22 -8.73 -0.83
N VAL A 26 -11.59 -7.72 -0.04
CA VAL A 26 -10.94 -7.33 1.21
C VAL A 26 -11.87 -7.66 2.37
N GLU A 27 -11.58 -8.75 3.06
CA GLU A 27 -12.29 -9.15 4.27
C GLU A 27 -11.70 -8.41 5.49
N VAL A 28 -12.47 -7.50 6.07
CA VAL A 28 -12.07 -6.71 7.23
C VAL A 28 -12.83 -7.18 8.46
N PHE A 29 -12.09 -7.52 9.51
CA PHE A 29 -12.66 -7.79 10.84
C PHE A 29 -12.08 -6.81 11.85
N VAL A 30 -12.97 -6.07 12.51
CA VAL A 30 -12.62 -5.13 13.57
C VAL A 30 -13.22 -5.64 14.87
N LYS A 31 -12.37 -6.20 15.73
CA LYS A 31 -12.78 -6.65 17.06
C LYS A 31 -13.33 -5.48 17.89
N ASP A 32 -14.38 -5.76 18.66
CA ASP A 32 -15.09 -4.81 19.54
C ASP A 32 -15.86 -3.68 18.81
N LEU A 33 -15.95 -3.72 17.47
CA LEU A 33 -16.71 -2.75 16.69
C LEU A 33 -18.16 -3.19 16.46
N LYS A 34 -19.10 -2.48 17.10
CA LYS A 34 -20.54 -2.76 16.99
C LYS A 34 -21.23 -2.04 15.83
N LYS A 35 -20.79 -0.81 15.54
CA LYS A 35 -21.38 0.06 14.52
C LYS A 35 -20.34 0.99 13.91
N GLY A 36 -20.50 1.30 12.63
CA GLY A 36 -19.63 2.20 11.88
C GLY A 36 -19.85 2.00 10.38
N ILE A 37 -19.08 2.71 9.56
CA ILE A 37 -19.02 2.47 8.12
C ILE A 37 -17.55 2.24 7.77
N LEU A 38 -17.28 1.18 7.02
CA LEU A 38 -15.98 1.00 6.39
C LEU A 38 -16.05 1.51 4.97
N TYR A 39 -15.05 2.28 4.56
CA TYR A 39 -14.83 2.67 3.17
C TYR A 39 -13.54 2.04 2.68
N LEU A 40 -13.58 1.47 1.48
CA LEU A 40 -12.38 1.14 0.73
C LEU A 40 -12.06 2.33 -0.16
N GLU A 41 -10.91 2.96 0.07
CA GLU A 41 -10.46 4.15 -0.65
C GLU A 41 -9.20 3.86 -1.45
N ARG A 42 -9.02 4.58 -2.55
CA ARG A 42 -7.76 4.66 -3.30
C ARG A 42 -7.43 6.10 -3.68
N LEU A 43 -6.17 6.35 -4.02
CA LEU A 43 -5.77 7.63 -4.59
C LEU A 43 -6.16 7.71 -6.08
N GLN A 44 -6.90 8.75 -6.44
CA GLN A 44 -7.19 9.12 -7.82
C GLN A 44 -6.94 10.62 -7.95
N ASP A 45 -6.08 11.05 -8.88
CA ASP A 45 -5.76 12.47 -9.10
C ASP A 45 -5.36 13.22 -7.80
N SER A 46 -4.52 12.57 -6.98
CA SER A 46 -4.05 13.06 -5.68
C SER A 46 -5.12 13.22 -4.58
N ILE A 47 -6.36 12.79 -4.82
CA ILE A 47 -7.42 12.75 -3.81
C ILE A 47 -7.81 11.31 -3.47
N LEU A 48 -8.18 11.08 -2.21
CA LEU A 48 -8.74 9.79 -1.79
C LEU A 48 -10.21 9.70 -2.21
N VAL A 49 -10.56 8.62 -2.91
CA VAL A 49 -11.91 8.35 -3.38
C VAL A 49 -12.35 6.99 -2.88
N ALA A 50 -13.53 6.93 -2.25
CA ALA A 50 -14.16 5.68 -1.85
C ALA A 50 -14.65 4.92 -3.10
N VAL A 51 -14.16 3.69 -3.26
CA VAL A 51 -14.53 2.76 -4.35
C VAL A 51 -15.53 1.70 -3.90
N ASP A 52 -15.65 1.50 -2.59
CA ASP A 52 -16.67 0.67 -1.96
C ASP A 52 -16.92 1.12 -0.52
N SER A 53 -18.07 0.74 0.04
CA SER A 53 -18.38 0.99 1.44
C SER A 53 -19.40 0.00 1.98
N VAL A 54 -19.28 -0.34 3.27
CA VAL A 54 -20.25 -1.21 3.94
C VAL A 54 -20.52 -0.72 5.36
N GLN A 55 -21.80 -0.66 5.70
CA GLN A 55 -22.24 -0.35 7.05
C GLN A 55 -22.10 -1.56 7.99
N ILE A 56 -21.45 -1.34 9.13
CA ILE A 56 -21.32 -2.30 10.21
C ILE A 56 -22.50 -2.15 11.16
N THR A 57 -23.21 -3.25 11.38
CA THR A 57 -24.35 -3.35 12.31
C THR A 57 -24.14 -4.38 13.41
N LYS A 58 -23.09 -5.22 13.27
CA LYS A 58 -22.69 -6.25 14.23
C LYS A 58 -21.22 -6.61 14.01
N GLU A 59 -20.59 -7.12 15.04
CA GLU A 59 -19.21 -7.60 15.02
C GLU A 59 -19.11 -8.89 14.20
N LYS A 60 -18.77 -8.76 12.91
CA LYS A 60 -18.51 -9.85 11.98
C LYS A 60 -17.53 -9.38 10.91
N PRO A 61 -16.86 -10.31 10.20
CA PRO A 61 -16.12 -9.96 9.00
C PRO A 61 -17.02 -9.30 7.96
N ILE A 62 -16.49 -8.28 7.31
CA ILE A 62 -17.14 -7.52 6.23
C ILE A 62 -16.27 -7.59 5.00
N VAL A 63 -16.87 -7.77 3.83
CA VAL A 63 -16.13 -7.81 2.56
C VAL A 63 -16.35 -6.50 1.83
N LEU A 64 -15.24 -5.87 1.44
CA LEU A 64 -15.19 -4.75 0.50
C LEU A 64 -14.60 -5.24 -0.82
N GLU A 65 -15.01 -4.66 -1.94
CA GLU A 65 -14.65 -5.14 -3.27
C GLU A 65 -14.21 -4.01 -4.22
N ALA A 66 -13.11 -4.20 -4.95
CA ALA A 66 -12.65 -3.26 -5.98
C ALA A 66 -12.06 -3.97 -7.20
N ASP A 67 -12.19 -3.33 -8.36
CA ASP A 67 -11.52 -3.73 -9.60
C ASP A 67 -10.20 -2.97 -9.72
N LEU A 68 -9.17 -3.66 -10.20
CA LEU A 68 -7.82 -3.10 -10.34
C LEU A 68 -7.02 -3.88 -11.38
N ASN A 69 -6.25 -3.14 -12.20
CA ASN A 69 -5.42 -3.74 -13.25
C ASN A 69 -4.07 -4.22 -12.72
N HIS A 70 -3.53 -3.53 -11.71
CA HIS A 70 -2.24 -3.83 -11.09
C HIS A 70 -2.34 -3.59 -9.58
N PRO A 71 -1.42 -4.16 -8.79
CA PRO A 71 -1.36 -3.84 -7.37
C PRO A 71 -1.13 -2.34 -7.13
N GLU A 72 -1.85 -1.78 -6.17
CA GLU A 72 -1.77 -0.36 -5.80
C GLU A 72 -2.11 -0.13 -4.32
N LEU A 73 -1.81 1.06 -3.81
CA LEU A 73 -2.07 1.41 -2.40
C LEU A 73 -3.55 1.76 -2.19
N PHE A 74 -4.22 0.98 -1.36
CA PHE A 74 -5.57 1.21 -0.87
C PHE A 74 -5.56 1.60 0.61
N TYR A 75 -6.70 2.11 1.06
CA TYR A 75 -6.93 2.46 2.45
C TYR A 75 -8.28 1.91 2.88
N VAL A 76 -8.34 1.30 4.07
CA VAL A 76 -9.62 1.06 4.74
C VAL A 76 -9.84 2.15 5.77
N LEU A 77 -10.84 3.00 5.53
CA LEU A 77 -11.27 4.04 6.46
C LEU A 77 -12.38 3.48 7.37
N LEU A 78 -12.27 3.73 8.67
CA LEU A 78 -13.36 3.52 9.63
C LEU A 78 -13.99 4.86 10.04
N ASP A 79 -15.24 5.07 9.63
CA ASP A 79 -16.08 6.19 10.02
C ASP A 79 -17.05 5.79 11.14
N ARG A 80 -16.95 6.47 12.29
CA ARG A 80 -17.79 6.23 13.46
C ARG A 80 -18.76 7.39 13.71
N ASN A 81 -18.92 8.29 12.76
CA ASN A 81 -19.64 9.56 12.87
C ASN A 81 -19.14 10.41 14.06
N LYS A 82 -17.81 10.49 14.24
CA LYS A 82 -17.17 11.32 15.27
C LYS A 82 -16.29 12.39 14.61
N ALA A 83 -16.24 13.57 15.23
CA ALA A 83 -15.50 14.72 14.71
C ALA A 83 -13.96 14.53 14.67
N ASP A 84 -13.43 13.53 15.38
CA ASP A 84 -11.98 13.31 15.56
C ASP A 84 -11.42 12.11 14.76
N ASP A 85 -12.17 11.56 13.79
CA ASP A 85 -11.81 10.32 13.04
C ASP A 85 -10.79 10.56 11.89
N PHE A 86 -9.92 11.57 11.96
CA PHE A 86 -9.01 11.94 10.86
C PHE A 86 -7.92 10.90 10.56
N ASP A 87 -7.47 10.13 11.55
CA ASP A 87 -6.37 9.13 11.44
C ASP A 87 -6.87 7.66 11.46
N ASN A 88 -8.09 7.39 10.99
CA ASN A 88 -8.67 6.04 10.98
C ASN A 88 -8.48 5.31 9.65
N ARG A 89 -7.27 5.30 9.07
CA ARG A 89 -6.99 4.62 7.79
C ARG A 89 -5.93 3.55 7.94
N ILE A 90 -6.26 2.32 7.53
CA ILE A 90 -5.29 1.23 7.39
C ILE A 90 -4.79 1.25 5.94
N PRO A 91 -3.54 1.68 5.68
CA PRO A 91 -2.96 1.57 4.35
C PRO A 91 -2.56 0.12 4.07
N PHE A 92 -2.81 -0.35 2.85
CA PHE A 92 -2.33 -1.65 2.39
C PHE A 92 -2.18 -1.69 0.87
N PHE A 93 -1.24 -2.48 0.38
CA PHE A 93 -1.18 -2.80 -1.03
C PHE A 93 -2.28 -3.81 -1.36
N GLY A 94 -3.23 -3.39 -2.17
CA GLY A 94 -4.28 -4.24 -2.73
C GLY A 94 -3.83 -4.88 -4.03
N GLU A 95 -4.27 -6.11 -4.28
CA GLU A 95 -4.08 -6.85 -5.54
C GLU A 95 -5.26 -7.82 -5.77
N ALA A 96 -5.39 -8.35 -6.98
CA ALA A 96 -6.45 -9.30 -7.30
C ALA A 96 -6.35 -10.56 -6.41
N GLY A 97 -7.49 -11.01 -5.88
CA GLY A 97 -7.58 -12.12 -4.94
C GLY A 97 -8.23 -11.72 -3.62
N ASN A 98 -7.99 -12.54 -2.59
CA ASN A 98 -8.58 -12.38 -1.26
C ASN A 98 -7.55 -11.84 -0.28
N ILE A 99 -7.82 -10.67 0.29
CA ILE A 99 -7.01 -10.03 1.31
C ILE A 99 -7.81 -10.03 2.61
N SER A 100 -7.17 -10.34 3.74
CA SER A 100 -7.78 -10.26 5.06
C SER A 100 -7.07 -9.20 5.89
N ILE A 101 -7.87 -8.36 6.55
CA ILE A 101 -7.41 -7.33 7.48
C ILE A 101 -8.05 -7.59 8.84
N GLN A 102 -7.21 -7.91 9.81
CA GLN A 102 -7.63 -8.16 11.20
C GLN A 102 -7.14 -7.02 12.06
N THR A 103 -8.03 -6.42 12.85
CA THR A 103 -7.65 -5.34 13.78
C THR A 103 -8.61 -5.26 14.97
N THR A 104 -8.33 -4.33 15.88
CA THR A 104 -9.17 -4.02 17.05
C THR A 104 -9.61 -2.57 16.99
N LEU A 105 -10.77 -2.23 17.57
CA LEU A 105 -11.24 -0.85 17.60
C LEU A 105 -10.25 0.12 18.28
N ASP A 106 -9.60 -0.31 19.36
CA ASP A 106 -8.63 0.49 20.12
C ASP A 106 -7.28 0.67 19.37
N GLY A 107 -6.94 -0.27 18.50
CA GLY A 107 -5.70 -0.25 17.73
C GLY A 107 -5.94 -0.33 16.23
N TYR A 108 -6.96 0.38 15.73
CA TYR A 108 -7.47 0.19 14.36
C TYR A 108 -6.36 0.21 13.32
N VAL A 109 -5.48 1.21 13.38
CA VAL A 109 -4.32 1.32 12.47
C VAL A 109 -3.10 0.56 12.98
N THR A 110 -2.76 0.71 14.26
CA THR A 110 -1.49 0.23 14.82
C THR A 110 -1.42 -1.27 15.07
N LYS A 111 -2.57 -1.94 15.20
CA LYS A 111 -2.68 -3.39 15.39
C LYS A 111 -3.29 -4.08 14.16
N ALA A 112 -3.35 -3.39 13.02
CA ALA A 112 -3.83 -3.98 11.78
C ALA A 112 -2.84 -5.03 11.25
N GLU A 113 -3.35 -6.23 11.02
CA GLU A 113 -2.63 -7.30 10.35
C GLU A 113 -3.25 -7.51 8.97
N VAL A 114 -2.45 -7.36 7.92
CA VAL A 114 -2.86 -7.55 6.52
C VAL A 114 -2.22 -8.81 6.00
N VAL A 115 -3.01 -9.73 5.44
CA VAL A 115 -2.56 -10.99 4.84
C VAL A 115 -3.25 -11.23 3.50
N GLY A 116 -2.62 -12.03 2.63
CA GLY A 116 -3.20 -12.41 1.33
C GLY A 116 -2.77 -11.52 0.16
N SER A 117 -1.88 -10.55 0.37
CA SER A 117 -1.24 -9.78 -0.70
C SER A 117 0.28 -10.03 -0.74
N PRO A 118 0.78 -10.77 -1.74
CA PRO A 118 2.22 -10.85 -2.04
C PRO A 118 2.93 -9.50 -2.14
N THR A 119 2.26 -8.49 -2.69
CA THR A 119 2.79 -7.12 -2.79
C THR A 119 2.97 -6.50 -1.40
N GLN A 120 1.99 -6.67 -0.52
CA GLN A 120 2.09 -6.25 0.89
C GLN A 120 3.18 -7.01 1.63
N ASP A 121 3.38 -8.30 1.36
CA ASP A 121 4.43 -9.10 1.99
C ASP A 121 5.83 -8.58 1.62
N ILE A 122 6.05 -8.25 0.35
CA ILE A 122 7.28 -7.59 -0.11
C ILE A 122 7.47 -6.27 0.63
N PHE A 123 6.43 -5.43 0.72
CA PHE A 123 6.51 -4.16 1.42
C PHE A 123 6.78 -4.32 2.93
N ASN A 124 6.16 -5.30 3.58
CA ASN A 124 6.40 -5.64 4.98
C ASN A 124 7.85 -6.06 5.22
N SER A 125 8.43 -6.87 4.32
CA SER A 125 9.83 -7.29 4.41
C SER A 125 10.81 -6.12 4.30
N TYR A 126 10.50 -5.14 3.44
CA TYR A 126 11.24 -3.88 3.34
C TYR A 126 11.14 -3.07 4.63
N ASN A 127 9.92 -2.84 5.12
CA ASN A 127 9.65 -2.04 6.32
C ASN A 127 10.32 -2.63 7.57
N LYS A 128 10.41 -3.96 7.66
CA LYS A 128 11.13 -4.66 8.74
C LYS A 128 12.61 -4.28 8.82
N VAL A 129 13.25 -4.03 7.69
CA VAL A 129 14.66 -3.62 7.65
C VAL A 129 14.78 -2.10 7.85
N ILE A 130 13.90 -1.32 7.21
CA ILE A 130 13.88 0.14 7.36
C ILE A 130 13.63 0.58 8.80
N SER A 131 12.83 -0.16 9.58
CA SER A 131 12.64 0.16 10.99
C SER A 131 13.94 0.10 11.80
N GLN A 132 14.89 -0.77 11.43
CA GLN A 132 16.21 -0.85 12.08
C GLN A 132 17.05 0.39 11.76
N PHE A 133 17.04 0.83 10.49
CA PHE A 133 17.67 2.10 10.11
C PHE A 133 17.07 3.28 10.86
N ASN A 134 15.74 3.33 10.99
CA ASN A 134 15.05 4.40 11.72
C ASN A 134 15.42 4.39 13.22
N ASN A 135 15.55 3.22 13.84
CA ASN A 135 15.98 3.13 15.23
C ASN A 135 17.42 3.62 15.43
N GLU A 136 18.35 3.22 14.56
CA GLU A 136 19.75 3.70 14.60
C GLU A 136 19.82 5.22 14.35
N GLU A 137 18.95 5.76 13.50
CA GLU A 137 18.82 7.20 13.24
C GLU A 137 18.34 7.96 14.49
N LEU A 138 17.37 7.41 15.22
CA LEU A 138 16.92 7.97 16.51
C LEU A 138 18.00 7.92 17.59
N ASP A 139 18.77 6.83 17.67
CA ASP A 139 19.87 6.69 18.61
C ASP A 139 20.98 7.73 18.32
N LEU A 140 21.35 7.91 17.05
CA LEU A 140 22.31 8.93 16.63
C LEU A 140 21.80 10.35 16.90
N LEU A 141 20.51 10.62 16.68
CA LEU A 141 19.90 11.91 16.99
C LEU A 141 19.94 12.20 18.49
N ALA A 142 19.60 11.21 19.34
CA ALA A 142 19.68 11.35 20.79
C ALA A 142 21.12 11.66 21.26
N ALA A 143 22.10 10.94 20.71
CA ALA A 143 23.52 11.17 21.01
C ALA A 143 23.98 12.57 20.55
N TYR A 144 23.53 13.03 19.37
CA TYR A 144 23.85 14.36 18.83
C TYR A 144 23.32 15.46 19.75
N LEU A 145 22.06 15.38 20.15
CA LEU A 145 21.46 16.35 21.08
C LEU A 145 22.20 16.39 22.42
N GLN A 146 22.62 15.24 22.94
CA GLN A 146 23.39 15.17 24.18
C GLN A 146 24.78 15.81 24.04
N ALA A 147 25.48 15.57 22.93
CA ALA A 147 26.78 16.17 22.66
C ALA A 147 26.68 17.70 22.50
N GLN A 148 25.58 18.19 21.91
CA GLN A 148 25.30 19.62 21.76
C GLN A 148 25.08 20.29 23.12
N ILE A 149 24.31 19.65 24.02
CA ILE A 149 24.10 20.14 25.40
C ILE A 149 25.43 20.22 26.16
N SER A 150 26.28 19.21 26.01
CA SER A 150 27.58 19.12 26.69
C SER A 150 28.71 19.90 26.01
N GLN A 151 28.43 20.64 24.92
CA GLN A 151 29.39 21.43 24.14
C GLN A 151 30.62 20.62 23.67
N ASN A 152 30.44 19.34 23.32
CA ASN A 152 31.50 18.44 22.90
C ASN A 152 31.63 18.41 21.36
N ASN A 153 32.38 19.37 20.81
CA ASN A 153 32.49 19.56 19.36
C ASN A 153 33.09 18.36 18.61
N ASP A 154 34.07 17.66 19.18
CA ASP A 154 34.69 16.48 18.53
C ASP A 154 33.69 15.33 18.38
N SER A 155 32.76 15.19 19.35
CA SER A 155 31.69 14.19 19.28
C SER A 155 30.63 14.55 18.23
N LEU A 156 30.35 15.84 18.01
CA LEU A 156 29.38 16.30 17.01
C LEU A 156 29.81 15.91 15.59
N ALA A 157 31.06 16.22 15.21
CA ALA A 157 31.56 15.91 13.87
C ALA A 157 31.57 14.39 13.58
N LEU A 158 31.86 13.56 14.60
CA LEU A 158 31.78 12.11 14.47
C LEU A 158 30.33 11.63 14.26
N LEU A 159 29.38 12.15 15.03
CA LEU A 159 27.97 11.79 14.95
C LEU A 159 27.34 12.21 13.62
N GLU A 160 27.69 13.39 13.11
CA GLU A 160 27.29 13.85 11.77
C GLU A 160 27.79 12.88 10.68
N LYS A 161 29.06 12.45 10.77
CA LYS A 161 29.63 11.47 9.83
C LYS A 161 28.92 10.11 9.93
N GLN A 162 28.59 9.65 11.13
CA GLN A 162 27.83 8.41 11.34
C GLN A 162 26.43 8.51 10.75
N SER A 163 25.73 9.62 10.98
CA SER A 163 24.40 9.91 10.43
C SER A 163 24.42 9.94 8.90
N ALA A 164 25.39 10.63 8.29
CA ALA A 164 25.55 10.66 6.83
C ALA A 164 25.82 9.26 6.25
N ASN A 165 26.64 8.44 6.91
CA ASN A 165 26.89 7.06 6.50
C ASN A 165 25.65 6.18 6.65
N LEU A 166 24.87 6.35 7.72
CA LEU A 166 23.60 5.65 7.92
C LEU A 166 22.62 5.98 6.80
N ALA A 167 22.42 7.26 6.49
CA ALA A 167 21.56 7.73 5.42
C ALA A 167 21.98 7.13 4.06
N LYS A 168 23.29 7.12 3.76
CA LYS A 168 23.82 6.50 2.53
C LYS A 168 23.54 5.00 2.47
N ARG A 169 23.73 4.26 3.56
CA ARG A 169 23.43 2.82 3.63
C ARG A 169 21.94 2.56 3.43
N LYS A 170 21.07 3.37 4.03
CA LYS A 170 19.60 3.29 3.88
C LYS A 170 19.18 3.47 2.42
N ILE A 171 19.69 4.52 1.75
CA ILE A 171 19.44 4.79 0.33
C ILE A 171 19.89 3.61 -0.55
N LEU A 172 21.11 3.11 -0.35
CA LEU A 172 21.64 2.00 -1.14
C LEU A 172 20.86 0.70 -0.91
N PHE A 173 20.44 0.44 0.33
CA PHE A 173 19.57 -0.68 0.65
C PHE A 173 18.23 -0.57 -0.09
N THR A 174 17.55 0.58 -0.02
CA THR A 174 16.28 0.80 -0.71
C THR A 174 16.42 0.62 -2.23
N ALA A 175 17.47 1.17 -2.84
CA ALA A 175 17.71 1.01 -4.27
C ALA A 175 17.98 -0.47 -4.65
N ASN A 176 18.81 -1.17 -3.87
CA ASN A 176 19.09 -2.58 -4.09
C ASN A 176 17.84 -3.45 -3.91
N PHE A 177 17.03 -3.17 -2.88
CA PHE A 177 15.76 -3.86 -2.63
C PHE A 177 14.79 -3.68 -3.82
N ALA A 178 14.66 -2.46 -4.35
CA ALA A 178 13.84 -2.19 -5.52
C ALA A 178 14.32 -2.96 -6.76
N VAL A 179 15.63 -2.95 -7.05
CA VAL A 179 16.21 -3.71 -8.18
C VAL A 179 15.98 -5.21 -8.03
N ASN A 180 16.10 -5.76 -6.83
CA ASN A 180 15.89 -7.19 -6.58
C ASN A 180 14.41 -7.61 -6.57
N ASN A 181 13.49 -6.65 -6.41
CA ASN A 181 12.04 -6.86 -6.48
C ASN A 181 11.43 -6.23 -7.73
N ASN A 182 12.17 -6.21 -8.83
CA ASN A 182 11.82 -5.56 -10.10
C ASN A 182 10.55 -6.06 -10.81
N LYS A 183 9.96 -7.17 -10.33
CA LYS A 183 8.67 -7.71 -10.78
C LYS A 183 7.49 -7.28 -9.91
N SER A 184 7.73 -6.50 -8.85
CA SER A 184 6.70 -5.95 -7.98
C SER A 184 6.58 -4.45 -8.16
N VAL A 185 5.35 -3.93 -8.04
CA VAL A 185 5.08 -2.49 -8.04
C VAL A 185 5.74 -1.76 -6.85
N ILE A 186 6.20 -2.49 -5.84
CA ILE A 186 7.00 -1.94 -4.74
C ILE A 186 8.29 -1.31 -5.27
N ALA A 187 8.90 -1.83 -6.34
CA ALA A 187 10.13 -1.25 -6.89
C ALA A 187 9.97 0.22 -7.33
N PRO A 188 9.03 0.57 -8.23
CA PRO A 188 8.80 1.97 -8.59
C PRO A 188 8.18 2.79 -7.45
N TYR A 189 7.37 2.19 -6.58
CA TYR A 189 6.84 2.88 -5.40
C TYR A 189 7.97 3.38 -4.48
N LEU A 190 8.91 2.51 -4.11
CA LEU A 190 10.05 2.90 -3.26
C LEU A 190 10.95 3.93 -3.95
N ALA A 191 11.14 3.83 -5.26
CA ALA A 191 11.87 4.84 -6.02
C ALA A 191 11.23 6.23 -5.89
N LEU A 192 9.92 6.32 -6.10
CA LEU A 192 9.16 7.57 -6.05
C LEU A 192 9.07 8.18 -4.65
N TYR A 193 8.86 7.37 -3.62
CA TYR A 193 8.51 7.88 -2.29
C TYR A 193 9.66 7.82 -1.29
N ASN A 194 10.75 7.10 -1.59
CA ASN A 194 11.90 6.96 -0.69
C ASN A 194 13.24 7.42 -1.28
N LEU A 195 13.34 7.63 -2.60
CA LEU A 195 14.59 7.98 -3.28
C LEU A 195 14.55 9.29 -4.08
N THR A 196 13.42 9.98 -4.17
CA THR A 196 13.23 11.18 -5.03
C THR A 196 14.03 12.42 -4.62
N SER A 197 14.75 12.36 -3.51
CA SER A 197 15.74 13.36 -3.09
C SER A 197 17.19 12.92 -3.34
N GLY A 198 17.44 11.75 -3.95
CA GLY A 198 18.76 11.14 -4.04
C GLY A 198 19.06 10.39 -5.34
N SER A 199 19.98 10.97 -6.12
CA SER A 199 20.70 10.36 -7.26
C SER A 199 19.82 9.82 -8.40
N LYS A 200 19.62 10.66 -9.44
CA LYS A 200 19.01 10.28 -10.72
C LYS A 200 19.54 8.95 -11.27
N THR A 201 20.84 8.67 -11.12
CA THR A 201 21.45 7.40 -11.54
C THR A 201 20.83 6.17 -10.88
N LEU A 202 20.46 6.24 -9.59
CA LEU A 202 19.80 5.13 -8.90
C LEU A 202 18.38 4.93 -9.44
N LEU A 203 17.65 6.02 -9.65
CA LEU A 203 16.31 5.98 -10.23
C LEU A 203 16.32 5.39 -11.65
N ASP A 204 17.27 5.82 -12.49
CA ASP A 204 17.48 5.27 -13.84
C ASP A 204 17.80 3.77 -13.78
N THR A 205 18.62 3.33 -12.81
CA THR A 205 18.96 1.92 -12.62
C THR A 205 17.75 1.09 -12.22
N ILE A 206 16.95 1.57 -11.26
CA ILE A 206 15.72 0.90 -10.84
C ILE A 206 14.77 0.80 -12.03
N ALA A 207 14.56 1.92 -12.74
CA ALA A 207 13.65 1.97 -13.88
C ALA A 207 14.04 1.00 -15.00
N ALA A 208 15.33 0.91 -15.33
CA ALA A 208 15.86 -0.03 -16.31
C ALA A 208 15.71 -1.49 -15.89
N SER A 209 15.73 -1.78 -14.58
CA SER A 209 15.62 -3.15 -14.06
C SER A 209 14.21 -3.73 -14.06
N MET A 210 13.17 -2.87 -14.05
CA MET A 210 11.76 -3.26 -13.91
C MET A 210 11.30 -4.21 -15.02
N SER A 211 10.37 -5.12 -14.75
CA SER A 211 9.69 -5.90 -15.79
C SER A 211 8.76 -5.02 -16.65
N ASP A 212 8.39 -5.49 -17.85
CA ASP A 212 7.46 -4.75 -18.73
C ASP A 212 6.11 -4.50 -18.06
N ASP A 213 5.61 -5.48 -17.30
CA ASP A 213 4.36 -5.37 -16.53
C ASP A 213 4.45 -4.25 -15.48
N VAL A 214 5.51 -4.25 -14.67
CA VAL A 214 5.72 -3.21 -13.64
C VAL A 214 5.93 -1.84 -14.27
N ARG A 215 6.66 -1.73 -15.39
CA ARG A 215 6.83 -0.45 -16.12
C ARG A 215 5.50 0.13 -16.62
N ASN A 216 4.52 -0.72 -16.92
CA ASN A 216 3.20 -0.32 -17.40
C ASN A 216 2.17 -0.08 -16.27
N SER A 217 2.50 -0.47 -15.04
CA SER A 217 1.70 -0.14 -13.84
C SER A 217 1.63 1.37 -13.57
N SER A 218 0.72 1.78 -12.66
CA SER A 218 0.55 3.18 -12.27
C SER A 218 1.86 3.81 -11.76
N TYR A 219 2.54 3.15 -10.80
CA TYR A 219 3.80 3.65 -10.26
C TYR A 219 4.95 3.59 -11.28
N GLY A 220 4.98 2.57 -12.15
CA GLY A 220 6.00 2.49 -13.21
C GLY A 220 5.91 3.67 -14.19
N LYS A 221 4.68 4.04 -14.58
CA LYS A 221 4.41 5.23 -15.40
C LYS A 221 4.82 6.51 -14.68
N GLN A 222 4.42 6.68 -13.42
CA GLN A 222 4.80 7.85 -12.62
C GLN A 222 6.32 8.01 -12.49
N LEU A 223 7.06 6.91 -12.28
CA LEU A 223 8.52 6.97 -12.21
C LEU A 223 9.15 7.37 -13.55
N ARG A 224 8.64 6.83 -14.66
CA ARG A 224 9.11 7.23 -15.99
C ARG A 224 8.85 8.72 -16.25
N ASP A 225 7.66 9.20 -15.90
CA ASP A 225 7.27 10.58 -16.11
C ASP A 225 8.11 11.51 -15.22
N TYR A 226 8.39 11.12 -13.98
CA TYR A 226 9.32 11.81 -13.08
C TYR A 226 10.75 11.89 -13.66
N LEU A 227 11.25 10.81 -14.28
CA LEU A 227 12.60 10.77 -14.88
C LEU A 227 12.72 11.54 -16.19
N ALA A 228 11.60 11.80 -16.87
CA ALA A 228 11.55 12.56 -18.11
C ALA A 228 11.47 14.08 -17.89
N ASP A 229 11.15 14.51 -16.66
CA ASP A 229 11.05 15.92 -16.29
C ASP A 229 12.46 16.54 -16.20
N PRO A 230 12.81 17.50 -17.07
CA PRO A 230 14.14 18.14 -17.06
C PRO A 230 14.38 19.05 -15.85
N GLU A 231 13.35 19.36 -15.05
CA GLU A 231 13.45 20.20 -13.85
C GLU A 231 13.71 19.41 -12.56
N LYS A 232 13.84 18.07 -12.63
CA LYS A 232 14.04 17.15 -11.51
C LYS A 232 15.39 16.45 -11.50
#